data_AF-A0A946TUD6-F1
#
_entry.id   AF-A0A946TUD6-F1
#
_cell.length_a   1.000
_cell.length_b   1.000
_cell.length_c   1.000
_cell.angle_alpha   90.00
_cell.angle_beta   90.00
_cell.angle_gamma   90.00
#
_symmetry.space_group_name_H-M   'P 1'
#
loop_
_entity.id
_entity.type
_entity.pdbx_description
1 polymer ?
#
loop_
_entity_poly.entity_id
_entity_poly.type
_entity_poly.pdbx_seq_one_letter_code
_entity_poly.pdbx_strand_id
1 'polypeptide(L)'
;MPAINSLVVLLAIAALTLTSKSEEADQLTIRLERITSGPMNHFFGYIGHVQNIPWSGDGRCILALRSSFQDRMPGPNDPADIVLIDTQ
;
A
#
# COMPACT_ATOMS: atom_id res chain seq x y z
N MET A 1 25.40 21.07 -54.90
CA MET A 1 24.34 20.11 -54.54
C MET A 1 24.04 20.18 -53.03
N PRO A 2 23.43 21.26 -52.50
CA PRO A 2 23.17 21.42 -51.06
C PRO A 2 21.76 20.98 -50.60
N ALA A 3 20.77 20.91 -51.49
CA ALA A 3 19.37 20.65 -51.14
C ALA A 3 19.10 19.21 -50.64
N ILE A 4 19.90 18.23 -51.08
CA ILE A 4 19.75 16.82 -50.71
C ILE A 4 20.15 16.60 -49.25
N ASN A 5 21.16 17.31 -48.75
CA ASN A 5 21.63 17.19 -47.36
C ASN A 5 20.64 17.79 -46.37
N SER A 6 19.94 18.87 -46.72
CA SER A 6 18.89 19.47 -45.86
C SER A 6 17.67 18.57 -45.71
N LEU A 7 17.28 17.82 -46.76
CA LEU A 7 16.12 16.93 -46.69
C LEU A 7 16.40 15.70 -45.81
N VAL A 8 17.61 15.15 -45.87
CA VAL A 8 18.03 14.02 -45.01
C VAL A 8 18.08 14.42 -43.54
N VAL A 9 18.57 15.63 -43.23
CA VAL A 9 18.56 16.15 -41.85
C VAL A 9 17.13 16.36 -41.34
N LEU A 10 16.23 16.87 -42.18
CA LEU A 10 14.83 17.06 -41.80
C LEU A 10 14.10 15.74 -41.55
N LEU A 11 14.35 14.71 -42.36
CA LEU A 11 13.84 13.36 -42.16
C LEU A 11 14.43 12.69 -40.90
N ALA A 12 15.71 12.92 -40.59
CA ALA A 12 16.34 12.38 -39.38
C ALA A 12 15.77 13.02 -38.10
N ILE A 13 15.47 14.32 -38.12
CA ILE A 13 14.83 15.02 -36.99
C ILE A 13 13.38 14.55 -36.83
N ALA A 14 12.64 14.38 -37.92
CA ALA A 14 11.28 13.83 -37.88
C ALA A 14 11.24 12.39 -37.37
N ALA A 15 12.22 11.56 -37.73
CA ALA A 15 12.35 10.20 -37.20
C ALA A 15 12.68 10.19 -35.69
N LEU A 16 13.45 11.18 -35.21
CA LEU A 16 13.79 11.33 -33.79
C LEU A 16 12.59 11.78 -32.95
N THR A 17 11.67 12.59 -33.50
CA THR A 17 10.46 13.04 -32.78
C THR A 17 9.33 12.02 -32.78
N LEU A 18 9.31 11.06 -33.70
CA LEU A 18 8.28 10.00 -33.75
C LEU A 18 8.55 8.82 -32.81
N THR A 19 9.70 8.77 -32.13
CA THR A 19 10.10 7.66 -31.23
C THR A 19 9.88 7.95 -29.74
N SER A 20 9.17 9.02 -29.37
CA SER A 20 8.68 9.15 -27.99
C SER A 20 7.49 8.22 -27.76
N LYS A 21 7.76 6.92 -27.63
CA LYS A 21 6.79 5.97 -27.08
C LYS A 21 6.63 6.33 -25.60
N SER A 22 5.54 7.02 -25.28
CA SER A 22 5.18 7.30 -23.89
C SER A 22 5.14 5.98 -23.15
N GLU A 23 6.03 5.78 -22.18
CA GLU A 23 5.86 4.73 -21.18
C GLU A 23 4.61 5.13 -20.38
N GLU A 24 3.49 4.50 -20.70
CA GLU A 24 2.29 4.58 -19.90
C GLU A 24 2.64 3.93 -18.57
N ALA A 25 3.06 4.75 -17.61
CA ALA A 25 3.39 4.29 -16.27
C ALA A 25 2.18 3.56 -15.71
N ASP A 26 2.37 2.28 -15.38
CA ASP A 26 1.31 1.45 -14.82
C ASP A 26 0.75 2.17 -13.58
N GLN A 27 -0.51 2.59 -13.65
CA GLN A 27 -1.11 3.37 -12.57
C GLN A 27 -1.31 2.45 -11.36
N LEU A 28 -0.45 2.63 -10.36
CA LEU A 28 -0.59 1.95 -9.08
C LEU A 28 -1.96 2.25 -8.49
N THR A 29 -2.86 1.27 -8.53
CA THR A 29 -4.17 1.38 -7.91
C THR A 29 -4.06 0.95 -6.46
N ILE A 30 -4.28 1.90 -5.54
CA ILE A 30 -4.23 1.66 -4.11
C ILE A 30 -5.66 1.46 -3.60
N ARG A 31 -5.93 0.33 -2.95
CA ARG A 31 -7.18 0.06 -2.22
C ARG A 31 -6.94 0.23 -0.72
N LEU A 32 -7.78 1.04 -0.07
CA LEU A 32 -7.78 1.24 1.38
C LEU A 32 -9.01 0.58 1.98
N GLU A 33 -8.80 -0.26 2.99
CA GLU A 33 -9.87 -0.93 3.72
C GLU A 33 -9.63 -0.85 5.23
N ARG A 34 -10.69 -0.55 5.98
CA ARG A 34 -10.63 -0.41 7.43
C ARG A 34 -10.88 -1.79 8.06
N ILE A 35 -9.87 -2.31 8.76
CA ILE A 35 -9.89 -3.64 9.36
C ILE A 35 -10.49 -3.69 10.78
N THR A 36 -10.62 -2.56 11.48
CA THR A 36 -11.22 -2.52 12.83
C THR A 36 -12.22 -1.39 12.99
N SER A 37 -13.22 -1.58 13.84
CA SER A 37 -14.25 -0.58 14.17
C SER A 37 -14.33 -0.36 15.68
N GLY A 38 -14.74 0.84 16.08
CA GLY A 38 -15.13 1.12 17.46
C GLY A 38 -16.40 0.38 17.89
N PRO A 39 -16.78 0.47 19.18
CA PRO A 39 -16.22 1.38 20.19
C PRO A 39 -14.91 0.89 20.86
N MET A 40 -14.49 -0.35 20.61
CA MET A 40 -13.31 -0.94 21.25
C MET A 40 -12.03 -0.68 20.46
N ASN A 41 -10.91 -0.60 21.18
CA ASN A 41 -9.57 -0.45 20.62
C ASN A 41 -8.96 -1.84 20.40
N HIS A 42 -8.15 -1.97 19.35
CA HIS A 42 -7.53 -3.23 18.97
C HIS A 42 -6.01 -3.03 18.83
N PHE A 43 -5.24 -3.90 19.48
CA PHE A 43 -3.78 -3.87 19.49
C PHE A 43 -3.27 -5.12 18.77
N PHE A 44 -2.57 -4.90 17.66
CA PHE A 44 -1.93 -5.94 16.87
C PHE A 44 -0.81 -5.32 16.05
N GLY A 45 0.34 -5.99 16.01
CA GLY A 45 1.54 -5.43 15.43
C GLY A 45 2.02 -4.18 16.18
N TYR A 46 3.29 -3.84 15.99
CA TYR A 46 3.85 -2.58 16.49
C TYR A 46 4.36 -1.72 15.34
N ILE A 47 4.93 -2.37 14.33
CA ILE A 47 5.61 -1.72 13.21
C ILE A 47 5.28 -2.52 11.94
N GLY A 48 4.35 -2.00 11.14
CA GLY A 48 3.88 -2.69 9.93
C GLY A 48 5.00 -3.04 8.94
N HIS A 49 6.02 -2.18 8.81
CA HIS A 49 7.12 -2.40 7.85
C HIS A 49 8.06 -3.56 8.21
N VAL A 50 8.12 -3.97 9.49
CA VAL A 50 8.88 -5.17 9.89
C VAL A 50 8.02 -6.44 9.86
N GLN A 51 6.80 -6.36 9.30
CA GLN A 51 5.89 -7.50 9.10
C GLN A 51 5.57 -8.26 10.40
N ASN A 52 5.49 -7.55 11.53
CA ASN A 52 5.18 -8.14 12.83
C ASN A 52 3.68 -8.24 13.15
N ILE A 53 2.81 -8.00 12.17
CA ILE A 53 1.37 -8.20 12.33
C ILE A 53 1.12 -9.71 12.38
N PRO A 54 0.45 -10.23 13.43
CA PRO A 54 0.25 -11.67 13.62
C PRO A 54 -0.89 -12.18 12.74
N TRP A 55 -0.64 -12.27 11.44
CA TRP A 55 -1.54 -12.90 10.49
C TRP A 55 -1.62 -14.41 10.72
N SER A 56 -2.79 -14.98 10.47
CA SER A 56 -2.93 -16.42 10.27
C SER A 56 -2.09 -16.88 9.07
N GLY A 57 -1.74 -18.17 9.02
CA GLY A 57 -0.87 -18.70 7.95
C GLY A 57 -1.45 -18.57 6.54
N ASP A 58 -2.78 -18.43 6.42
CA ASP A 58 -3.50 -18.17 5.18
C ASP A 58 -3.70 -16.67 4.87
N GLY A 59 -3.26 -15.77 5.76
CA GLY A 59 -3.34 -14.33 5.58
C GLY A 59 -4.75 -13.73 5.70
N ARG A 60 -5.74 -14.48 6.18
CA ARG A 60 -7.13 -13.99 6.30
C ARG A 60 -7.43 -13.28 7.62
N CYS A 61 -6.86 -13.79 8.72
CA CYS A 61 -7.19 -13.34 10.06
C CYS A 61 -6.00 -12.67 10.72
N ILE A 62 -6.27 -11.71 11.61
CA ILE A 62 -5.27 -11.09 12.48
C ILE A 62 -5.59 -11.44 13.93
N LEU A 63 -4.62 -11.95 14.68
CA LEU A 63 -4.73 -12.09 16.13
C LEU A 63 -4.51 -10.74 16.82
N ALA A 64 -5.43 -10.32 17.70
CA ALA A 64 -5.35 -9.04 18.38
C ALA A 64 -5.77 -9.12 19.83
N LEU A 65 -5.30 -8.15 20.62
CA LEU A 65 -5.92 -7.81 21.90
C LEU A 65 -6.97 -6.73 21.67
N ARG A 66 -8.12 -6.84 22.32
CA ARG A 66 -9.19 -5.82 22.25
C ARG A 66 -9.53 -5.29 23.64
N SER A 67 -9.55 -3.98 23.81
CA SER A 67 -9.90 -3.35 25.09
C SER A 67 -10.70 -2.06 24.90
N SER A 68 -11.24 -1.51 25.99
CA SER A 68 -12.02 -0.26 25.97
C SER A 68 -11.16 1.01 26.05
N PHE A 69 -9.82 0.89 26.13
CA PHE A 69 -8.90 2.01 26.34
C PHE A 69 -7.71 1.92 25.38
N GLN A 70 -7.02 3.04 25.14
CA GLN A 70 -5.75 3.06 24.39
C GLN A 70 -4.78 4.15 24.85
N ASP A 71 -5.26 5.05 25.70
CA ASP A 71 -4.64 6.31 26.12
C ASP A 71 -3.91 6.21 27.48
N ARG A 72 -3.81 5.00 28.02
CA ARG A 72 -3.17 4.73 29.32
C ARG A 72 -2.67 3.29 29.44
N MET A 73 -1.84 3.05 30.45
CA MET A 73 -1.42 1.70 30.83
C MET A 73 -2.59 0.88 31.41
N PRO A 74 -2.61 -0.45 31.20
CA PRO A 74 -3.58 -1.34 31.84
C PRO A 74 -3.35 -1.40 33.36
N GLY A 75 -4.44 -1.40 34.11
CA GLY A 75 -4.50 -1.74 35.52
C GLY A 75 -4.96 -3.18 35.75
N PRO A 76 -4.95 -3.67 37.01
CA PRO A 76 -5.28 -5.06 37.33
C PRO A 76 -6.71 -5.49 36.97
N ASN A 77 -7.63 -4.53 36.87
CA ASN A 77 -9.05 -4.79 36.61
C ASN A 77 -9.48 -4.38 35.18
N ASP A 78 -8.53 -4.08 34.30
CA ASP A 78 -8.83 -3.73 32.92
C ASP A 78 -8.84 -4.99 32.04
N PRO A 79 -10.02 -5.44 31.57
CA PRO A 79 -10.08 -6.61 30.73
C PRO A 79 -9.51 -6.30 29.33
N ALA A 80 -8.88 -7.30 28.75
CA ALA A 80 -8.55 -7.35 27.34
C ALA A 80 -8.98 -8.70 26.77
N ASP A 81 -9.75 -8.67 25.70
CA ASP A 81 -10.13 -9.87 24.96
C ASP A 81 -8.98 -10.30 24.04
N ILE A 82 -8.82 -11.61 23.84
CA ILE A 82 -8.04 -12.15 22.73
C ILE A 82 -9.03 -12.42 21.59
N VAL A 83 -8.84 -11.78 20.44
CA VAL A 83 -9.76 -11.86 19.29
C VAL A 83 -9.04 -12.18 17.99
N LEU A 84 -9.78 -12.78 17.06
CA LEU A 84 -9.39 -12.86 15.64
C LEU A 84 -10.21 -11.85 14.84
N ILE A 85 -9.54 -11.02 14.06
CA ILE A 85 -10.15 -10.08 13.11
C ILE A 85 -10.14 -10.74 11.74
N ASP A 86 -11.32 -10.95 11.16
CA ASP A 86 -11.47 -11.43 9.78
C ASP A 86 -11.37 -10.24 8.81
N THR A 87 -10.56 -10.35 7.76
CA THR A 87 -10.32 -9.25 6.80
C THR A 87 -10.98 -9.47 5.45
N GLN A 88 -11.99 -10.35 5.38
CA GLN A 88 -12.78 -10.64 4.18
C GLN A 88 -14.27 -10.39 4.41
#